data_AF-A0A4R6VUL6-F1
#
_entry.id   AF-A0A4R6VUL6-F1
#
_cell.length_a   1.000
_cell.length_b   1.000
_cell.length_c   1.000
_cell.angle_alpha   90.00
_cell.angle_beta   90.00
_cell.angle_gamma   90.00
#
_symmetry.space_group_name_H-M   'P 1'
#
loop_
_entity.id
_entity.type
_entity.pdbx_description
1 polymer ?
#
loop_
_entity_poly.entity_id
_entity_poly.type
_entity_poly.pdbx_seq_one_letter_code
_entity_poly.pdbx_strand_id
1 'polypeptide(L)'
;MDKYAIIWHIKYMGEHHFEKRAERRNRLLGLLRSEDHWTTADLRTQLGVSQRTLMRELAALKEAGYPIDSDRGRGGGIRLDGRWGIERLNLSHYEVIELILSLAIVESLQSPLLTGNLKAIKQKLFQAFPQKQRSAVSNIRKRVMIGDNANKFLLSAYSPPPQEISERIVEAFLQQGLLEIDYQNEAMERRTRVIEAQFILLNWPIWYIIAWDHLRDSSRVFRIDRIKQAKLVEGSFTLRPKEDFTGIYRPFYQTI
;
A
#
# COMPACT_ATOMS: atom_id res chain seq x y z
N MET A 1 -53.87 11.71 -24.32
CA MET A 1 -52.72 10.80 -24.57
C MET A 1 -51.69 11.05 -23.50
N ASP A 2 -51.33 10.00 -22.76
CA ASP A 2 -50.84 10.09 -21.39
C ASP A 2 -49.32 10.36 -21.32
N LYS A 3 -48.95 11.55 -20.84
CA LYS A 3 -47.54 12.03 -20.78
C LYS A 3 -46.68 11.15 -19.85
N TYR A 4 -47.31 10.46 -18.91
CA TYR A 4 -46.67 9.53 -17.98
C TYR A 4 -46.28 8.20 -18.64
N ALA A 5 -47.05 7.71 -19.62
CA ALA A 5 -46.71 6.49 -20.36
C ALA A 5 -45.46 6.66 -21.22
N ILE A 6 -45.27 7.85 -21.82
CA ILE A 6 -44.09 8.16 -22.64
C ILE A 6 -42.82 8.27 -21.78
N ILE A 7 -42.91 8.93 -20.61
CA ILE A 7 -41.76 9.06 -19.69
C ILE A 7 -41.36 7.70 -19.10
N TRP A 8 -42.33 6.88 -18.70
CA TRP A 8 -42.05 5.51 -18.26
C TRP A 8 -41.43 4.67 -19.38
N HIS A 9 -41.96 4.72 -20.60
CA HIS A 9 -41.43 3.97 -21.73
C HIS A 9 -40.00 4.40 -22.12
N ILE A 10 -39.70 5.71 -22.10
CA ILE A 10 -38.35 6.24 -22.38
C ILE A 10 -37.35 5.82 -21.28
N LYS A 11 -37.75 5.90 -20.00
CA LYS A 11 -36.89 5.48 -18.88
C LYS A 11 -36.60 3.98 -18.90
N TYR A 12 -37.63 3.16 -19.10
CA TYR A 12 -37.52 1.69 -19.17
C TYR A 12 -36.68 1.23 -20.38
N MET A 13 -36.85 1.87 -21.53
CA MET A 13 -36.04 1.63 -22.73
C MET A 13 -34.58 2.07 -22.51
N GLY A 14 -34.34 3.17 -21.79
CA GLY A 14 -33.01 3.65 -21.43
C GLY A 14 -32.25 2.73 -20.49
N GLU A 15 -32.91 2.25 -19.43
CA GLU A 15 -32.34 1.30 -18.46
C GLU A 15 -32.02 -0.05 -19.13
N HIS A 16 -32.95 -0.62 -19.91
CA HIS A 16 -32.68 -1.85 -20.66
C HIS A 16 -31.57 -1.72 -21.71
N HIS A 17 -31.45 -0.56 -22.35
CA HIS A 17 -30.39 -0.33 -23.33
C HIS A 17 -29.01 -0.12 -22.66
N PHE A 18 -28.98 0.39 -21.43
CA PHE A 18 -27.76 0.51 -20.63
C PHE A 18 -27.32 -0.85 -20.09
N GLU A 19 -28.27 -1.65 -19.58
CA GLU A 19 -28.03 -3.01 -19.07
C GLU A 19 -27.50 -3.93 -20.18
N LYS A 20 -28.12 -3.91 -21.37
CA LYS A 20 -27.61 -4.62 -22.56
C LYS A 20 -26.23 -4.15 -23.03
N ARG A 21 -25.85 -2.88 -22.79
CA ARG A 21 -24.50 -2.38 -23.12
C ARG A 21 -23.48 -2.83 -22.08
N ALA A 22 -23.81 -2.76 -20.80
CA ALA A 22 -22.95 -3.22 -19.71
C ALA A 22 -22.67 -4.73 -19.82
N GLU A 23 -23.72 -5.53 -20.04
CA GLU A 23 -23.60 -6.98 -20.23
C GLU A 23 -22.73 -7.31 -21.45
N ARG A 24 -22.97 -6.66 -22.59
CA ARG A 24 -22.18 -6.87 -23.81
C ARG A 24 -20.71 -6.50 -23.60
N ARG A 25 -20.43 -5.40 -22.90
CA ARG A 25 -19.07 -4.96 -22.62
C ARG A 25 -18.35 -5.94 -21.69
N ASN A 26 -19.04 -6.48 -20.69
CA ASN A 26 -18.50 -7.54 -19.84
C ASN A 26 -18.21 -8.82 -20.65
N ARG A 27 -19.12 -9.20 -21.57
CA ARG A 27 -18.88 -10.33 -22.48
C ARG A 27 -17.68 -10.11 -23.41
N LEU A 28 -17.54 -8.91 -23.97
CA LEU A 28 -16.38 -8.55 -24.80
C LEU A 28 -15.07 -8.67 -24.00
N LEU A 29 -15.05 -8.17 -22.76
CA LEU A 29 -13.89 -8.28 -21.89
C LEU A 29 -13.58 -9.75 -21.53
N GLY A 30 -14.62 -10.57 -21.30
CA GLY A 30 -14.48 -12.01 -21.06
C GLY A 30 -13.84 -12.74 -22.23
N LEU A 31 -14.26 -12.44 -23.46
CA LEU A 31 -13.66 -12.99 -24.69
C LEU A 31 -12.20 -12.54 -24.83
N LEU A 32 -11.91 -11.24 -24.68
CA LEU A 32 -10.54 -10.74 -24.78
C LEU A 32 -9.58 -11.32 -23.72
N ARG A 33 -10.11 -11.90 -22.64
CA ARG A 33 -9.33 -12.63 -21.61
C ARG A 33 -9.16 -14.12 -21.87
N SER A 34 -9.96 -14.71 -22.75
CA SER A 34 -9.98 -16.16 -22.95
C SER A 34 -8.91 -16.65 -23.93
N GLU A 35 -8.44 -15.80 -24.84
CA GLU A 35 -7.48 -16.15 -25.88
C GLU A 35 -6.42 -15.06 -26.03
N ASP A 36 -5.23 -15.43 -26.52
CA ASP A 36 -4.12 -14.49 -26.73
C ASP A 36 -4.41 -13.42 -27.79
N HIS A 37 -5.28 -13.73 -28.76
CA HIS A 37 -5.73 -12.80 -29.78
C HIS A 37 -7.08 -13.22 -30.36
N TRP A 38 -7.83 -12.25 -30.83
CA TRP A 38 -9.09 -12.45 -31.54
C TRP A 38 -9.10 -11.69 -32.87
N THR A 39 -9.69 -12.27 -33.91
CA THR A 39 -9.99 -11.46 -35.10
C THR A 39 -11.22 -10.58 -34.85
N THR A 40 -11.34 -9.47 -35.60
CA THR A 40 -12.54 -8.63 -35.57
C THR A 40 -13.79 -9.42 -35.99
N ALA A 41 -13.64 -10.38 -36.91
CA ALA A 41 -14.74 -11.20 -37.39
C ALA A 41 -15.26 -12.14 -36.29
N ASP A 42 -14.36 -12.80 -35.57
CA ASP A 42 -14.73 -13.74 -34.52
C ASP A 42 -15.41 -13.06 -33.34
N LEU A 43 -14.90 -11.91 -32.88
CA LEU A 43 -15.55 -11.13 -31.83
C LEU A 43 -16.96 -10.67 -32.22
N ARG A 44 -17.17 -10.27 -33.48
CA ARG A 44 -18.51 -9.90 -33.97
C ARG A 44 -19.46 -11.08 -33.94
N THR A 45 -19.00 -12.27 -34.34
CA THR A 45 -19.79 -13.50 -34.33
C THR A 45 -20.15 -13.90 -32.90
N GLN A 46 -19.17 -13.95 -31.99
CA GLN A 46 -19.37 -14.33 -30.59
C GLN A 46 -20.28 -13.37 -29.82
N LEU A 47 -20.21 -12.07 -30.12
CA LEU A 47 -21.05 -11.04 -29.48
C LEU A 47 -22.37 -10.79 -30.21
N GLY A 48 -22.55 -11.31 -31.43
CA GLY A 48 -23.72 -11.06 -32.27
C GLY A 48 -23.90 -9.58 -32.65
N VAL A 49 -22.83 -8.85 -32.95
CA VAL A 49 -22.87 -7.40 -33.20
C VAL A 49 -22.22 -6.95 -34.52
N SER A 50 -22.62 -5.76 -34.98
CA SER A 50 -21.99 -5.12 -36.13
C SER A 50 -20.57 -4.62 -35.81
N GLN A 51 -19.75 -4.46 -36.85
CA GLN A 51 -18.39 -3.92 -36.71
C GLN A 51 -18.37 -2.53 -36.07
N ARG A 52 -19.30 -1.65 -36.47
CA ARG A 52 -19.45 -0.31 -35.85
C ARG A 52 -19.69 -0.41 -34.34
N THR A 53 -20.53 -1.37 -33.92
CA THR A 53 -20.81 -1.58 -32.50
C THR A 53 -19.57 -2.10 -31.78
N LEU A 54 -18.90 -3.13 -32.33
CA LEU A 54 -17.67 -3.67 -31.75
C LEU A 54 -16.59 -2.59 -31.57
N MET A 55 -16.33 -1.78 -32.60
CA MET A 55 -15.34 -0.69 -32.51
C MET A 55 -15.69 0.33 -31.43
N ARG A 56 -16.98 0.63 -31.24
CA ARG A 56 -17.44 1.53 -30.16
C ARG A 56 -17.23 0.91 -28.78
N GLU A 57 -17.53 -0.38 -28.59
CA GLU A 57 -17.30 -1.06 -27.31
C GLU A 57 -15.80 -1.17 -27.00
N LEU A 58 -14.95 -1.45 -28.00
CA LEU A 58 -13.49 -1.45 -27.86
C LEU A 58 -12.94 -0.07 -27.49
N ALA A 59 -13.46 1.00 -28.12
CA ALA A 59 -13.09 2.37 -27.78
C ALA A 59 -13.52 2.71 -26.33
N ALA A 60 -14.71 2.29 -25.90
CA ALA A 60 -15.19 2.48 -24.54
C ALA A 60 -14.36 1.70 -23.50
N LEU A 61 -13.85 0.51 -23.84
CA LEU A 61 -12.91 -0.22 -23.00
C LEU A 61 -11.54 0.49 -22.94
N LYS A 62 -11.03 1.01 -24.07
CA LYS A 62 -9.80 1.83 -24.06
C LYS A 62 -9.95 3.08 -23.20
N GLU A 63 -11.08 3.78 -23.30
CA GLU A 63 -11.41 4.95 -22.48
C GLU A 63 -11.53 4.59 -20.99
N ALA A 64 -12.01 3.38 -20.68
CA ALA A 64 -12.05 2.83 -19.32
C ALA A 64 -10.69 2.32 -18.80
N GLY A 65 -9.62 2.42 -19.59
CA GLY A 65 -8.25 2.09 -19.20
C GLY A 65 -7.77 0.68 -19.55
N TYR A 66 -8.53 -0.10 -20.33
CA TYR A 66 -8.08 -1.43 -20.77
C TYR A 66 -7.02 -1.32 -21.89
N PRO A 67 -5.84 -1.97 -21.76
CA PRO A 67 -4.77 -1.89 -22.75
C PRO A 67 -5.08 -2.81 -23.94
N ILE A 68 -5.90 -2.31 -24.87
CA ILE A 68 -6.27 -3.07 -26.07
C ILE A 68 -5.34 -2.72 -27.22
N ASP A 69 -4.58 -3.71 -27.69
CA ASP A 69 -3.80 -3.62 -28.91
C ASP A 69 -4.61 -4.12 -30.11
N SER A 70 -4.38 -3.52 -31.27
CA SER A 70 -5.05 -3.89 -32.52
C SER A 70 -4.08 -3.79 -33.68
N ASP A 71 -3.67 -4.93 -34.20
CA ASP A 71 -2.79 -5.00 -35.37
C ASP A 71 -3.59 -5.20 -36.66
N ARG A 72 -3.16 -4.57 -37.75
CA ARG A 72 -3.79 -4.64 -39.08
C ARG A 72 -2.91 -5.45 -40.03
N GLY A 73 -3.42 -6.58 -40.53
CA GLY A 73 -2.73 -7.41 -41.53
C GLY A 73 -3.22 -8.86 -41.55
N ARG A 74 -2.65 -9.70 -42.44
CA ARG A 74 -2.90 -11.16 -42.41
C ARG A 74 -2.26 -11.74 -41.14
N GLY A 75 -3.08 -12.27 -40.24
CA GLY A 75 -2.67 -12.71 -38.90
C GLY A 75 -2.76 -11.63 -37.81
N GLY A 76 -3.24 -10.42 -38.14
CA GLY A 76 -3.49 -9.36 -37.16
C GLY A 76 -4.73 -9.64 -36.30
N GLY A 77 -4.71 -9.18 -35.05
CA GLY A 77 -5.75 -9.47 -34.08
C GLY A 77 -5.95 -8.34 -33.06
N ILE A 78 -7.06 -8.43 -32.34
CA ILE A 78 -7.41 -7.62 -31.19
C ILE A 78 -7.08 -8.45 -29.96
N ARG A 79 -6.29 -7.87 -29.06
CA ARG A 79 -5.86 -8.53 -27.83
C ARG A 79 -5.81 -7.54 -26.70
N LEU A 80 -5.94 -8.04 -25.48
CA LEU A 80 -5.41 -7.32 -24.32
C LEU A 80 -3.89 -7.45 -24.39
N ASP A 81 -3.19 -6.32 -24.45
CA ASP A 81 -1.73 -6.33 -24.42
C ASP A 81 -1.26 -6.97 -23.11
N GLY A 82 -0.26 -7.83 -23.24
CA GLY A 82 0.13 -8.78 -22.23
C GLY A 82 0.73 -8.12 -20.99
N ARG A 83 0.04 -8.36 -19.86
CA ARG A 83 0.53 -8.54 -18.49
C ARG A 83 0.25 -7.38 -17.51
N TRP A 84 -0.84 -7.62 -16.77
CA TRP A 84 -0.99 -7.37 -15.33
C TRP A 84 -1.01 -5.90 -14.89
N GLY A 85 -2.16 -5.46 -14.38
CA GLY A 85 -2.35 -4.15 -13.77
C GLY A 85 -3.30 -4.21 -12.59
N ILE A 86 -3.11 -3.32 -11.63
CA ILE A 86 -4.09 -3.06 -10.58
C ILE A 86 -4.99 -1.93 -11.12
N GLU A 87 -6.09 -2.30 -11.80
CA GLU A 87 -6.92 -1.38 -12.58
C GLU A 87 -7.47 -0.20 -11.73
N ARG A 88 -7.80 -0.46 -10.45
CA ARG A 88 -8.19 0.54 -9.44
C ARG A 88 -7.83 0.01 -8.05
N LEU A 89 -6.88 0.64 -7.35
CA LEU A 89 -6.56 0.35 -5.96
C LEU A 89 -6.90 1.55 -5.10
N ASN A 90 -7.94 1.43 -4.28
CA ASN A 90 -8.25 2.44 -3.26
C ASN A 90 -7.64 1.97 -1.96
N LEU A 91 -6.58 2.63 -1.51
CA LEU A 91 -5.99 2.42 -0.20
C LEU A 91 -6.36 3.60 0.69
N SER A 92 -6.78 3.30 1.91
CA SER A 92 -6.84 4.28 2.99
C SER A 92 -5.43 4.80 3.31
N HIS A 93 -5.36 5.95 4.00
CA HIS A 93 -4.07 6.52 4.40
C HIS A 93 -3.22 5.53 5.22
N TYR A 94 -3.85 4.71 6.07
CA TYR A 94 -3.16 3.70 6.88
C TYR A 94 -2.63 2.53 6.02
N GLU A 95 -3.45 1.99 5.11
CA GLU A 95 -3.02 0.88 4.22
C GLU A 95 -1.87 1.30 3.29
N VAL A 96 -1.86 2.57 2.84
CA VAL A 96 -0.74 3.12 2.07
C VAL A 96 0.56 3.04 2.87
N ILE A 97 0.50 3.48 4.12
CA ILE A 97 1.65 3.51 5.01
C ILE A 97 2.15 2.09 5.26
N GLU A 98 1.25 1.15 5.57
CA GLU A 98 1.59 -0.25 5.78
C GLU A 98 2.21 -0.91 4.54
N LEU A 99 1.71 -0.59 3.34
CA LEU A 99 2.30 -1.06 2.09
C LEU A 99 3.75 -0.56 1.92
N ILE A 100 3.99 0.72 2.19
CA ILE A 100 5.33 1.31 2.10
C ILE A 100 6.27 0.70 3.14
N LEU A 101 5.80 0.53 4.38
CA LEU A 101 6.53 -0.15 5.44
C LEU A 101 6.88 -1.58 5.03
N SER A 102 5.93 -2.31 4.44
CA SER A 102 6.14 -3.68 3.96
C SER A 102 7.23 -3.75 2.89
N LEU A 103 7.22 -2.84 1.92
CA LEU A 103 8.25 -2.79 0.86
C LEU A 103 9.63 -2.44 1.41
N ALA A 104 9.67 -1.53 2.39
CA ALA A 104 10.86 -1.16 3.15
C ALA A 104 11.48 -2.36 3.88
N ILE A 105 10.65 -3.13 4.59
CA ILE A 105 11.08 -4.37 5.28
C ILE A 105 11.58 -5.38 4.26
N VAL A 106 10.83 -5.61 3.18
CA VAL A 106 11.20 -6.59 2.15
C VAL A 106 12.54 -6.25 1.50
N GLU A 107 12.84 -4.97 1.30
CA GLU A 107 14.16 -4.50 0.83
C GLU A 107 15.27 -4.82 1.83
N SER A 108 15.02 -4.63 3.13
CA SER A 108 16.00 -4.95 4.18
C SER A 108 16.43 -6.40 4.21
N LEU A 109 15.53 -7.32 3.84
CA LEU A 109 15.80 -8.75 3.88
C LEU A 109 16.82 -9.20 2.82
N GLN A 110 17.15 -8.35 1.84
CA GLN A 110 18.04 -8.67 0.72
C GLN A 110 17.73 -10.05 0.09
N SER A 111 16.43 -10.35 -0.05
CA SER A 111 15.99 -11.69 -0.44
C SER A 111 16.52 -12.07 -1.82
N PRO A 112 17.16 -13.26 -1.98
CA PRO A 112 17.67 -13.72 -3.27
C PRO A 112 16.54 -14.00 -4.28
N LEU A 113 15.30 -14.14 -3.81
CA LEU A 113 14.13 -14.34 -4.65
C LEU A 113 13.62 -13.03 -5.28
N LEU A 114 14.06 -11.88 -4.78
CA LEU A 114 13.69 -10.57 -5.30
C LEU A 114 14.76 -10.10 -6.29
N THR A 115 14.57 -10.49 -7.54
CA THR A 115 15.54 -10.35 -8.64
C THR A 115 15.73 -8.92 -9.18
N GLY A 116 15.45 -7.89 -8.38
CA GLY A 116 15.76 -6.49 -8.71
C GLY A 116 14.60 -5.59 -9.14
N ASN A 117 13.36 -6.10 -9.23
CA ASN A 117 12.20 -5.30 -9.62
C ASN A 117 11.63 -4.41 -8.50
N LEU A 118 12.11 -4.56 -7.26
CA LEU A 118 11.56 -3.87 -6.09
C LEU A 118 11.63 -2.33 -6.23
N LYS A 119 12.71 -1.80 -6.81
CA LYS A 119 12.86 -0.37 -7.07
C LYS A 119 11.79 0.15 -8.04
N ALA A 120 11.54 -0.59 -9.13
CA ALA A 120 10.52 -0.23 -10.11
C ALA A 120 9.10 -0.31 -9.52
N ILE A 121 8.83 -1.32 -8.69
CA ILE A 121 7.55 -1.47 -7.97
C ILE A 121 7.32 -0.28 -7.04
N LYS A 122 8.32 0.09 -6.22
CA LYS A 122 8.26 1.26 -5.33
C LYS A 122 7.98 2.55 -6.11
N GLN A 123 8.67 2.75 -7.23
CA GLN A 123 8.49 3.94 -8.06
C GLN A 123 7.09 4.02 -8.64
N LYS A 124 6.55 2.91 -9.18
CA LYS A 124 5.18 2.86 -9.72
C LYS A 124 4.13 3.13 -8.63
N LEU A 125 4.28 2.54 -7.44
CA LEU A 125 3.38 2.78 -6.31
C LEU A 125 3.45 4.23 -5.82
N PHE A 126 4.66 4.79 -5.68
CA PHE A 126 4.81 6.18 -5.25
C PHE A 126 4.22 7.18 -6.26
N GLN A 127 4.39 6.90 -7.56
CA GLN A 127 3.79 7.71 -8.62
C GLN A 127 2.26 7.63 -8.64
N ALA A 128 1.67 6.51 -8.20
CA ALA A 128 0.22 6.35 -8.11
C ALA A 128 -0.42 7.23 -7.01
N PHE A 129 0.34 7.68 -6.00
CA PHE A 129 -0.21 8.53 -4.94
C PHE A 129 -0.48 9.98 -5.40
N PRO A 130 -1.61 10.58 -4.98
CA PRO A 130 -1.85 12.01 -5.08
C PRO A 130 -0.72 12.84 -4.46
N GLN A 131 -0.39 13.98 -5.05
CA GLN A 131 0.71 14.85 -4.62
C GLN A 131 0.63 15.22 -3.13
N LYS A 132 -0.58 15.42 -2.59
CA LYS A 132 -0.82 15.77 -1.18
C LYS A 132 -0.39 14.67 -0.19
N GLN A 133 -0.39 13.40 -0.61
CA GLN A 133 -0.05 12.26 0.25
C GLN A 133 1.43 11.86 0.14
N ARG A 134 2.11 12.25 -0.95
CA ARG A 134 3.53 11.94 -1.19
C ARG A 134 4.46 12.50 -0.10
N SER A 135 4.15 13.67 0.44
CA SER A 135 4.93 14.28 1.53
C SER A 135 4.79 13.50 2.84
N ALA A 136 3.57 13.13 3.23
CA ALA A 136 3.31 12.32 4.41
C ALA A 136 4.04 10.97 4.33
N VAL A 137 3.92 10.30 3.18
CA VAL A 137 4.65 9.06 2.87
C VAL A 137 6.17 9.25 2.98
N SER A 138 6.71 10.30 2.37
CA SER A 138 8.15 10.57 2.41
C SER A 138 8.65 10.84 3.83
N ASN A 139 7.86 11.55 4.64
CA ASN A 139 8.19 11.84 6.04
C ASN A 139 8.23 10.58 6.90
N ILE A 140 7.25 9.68 6.71
CA ILE A 140 7.21 8.38 7.41
C ILE A 140 8.41 7.53 7.02
N ARG A 141 8.70 7.43 5.71
CA ARG A 141 9.82 6.64 5.18
C ARG A 141 11.16 7.09 5.77
N LYS A 142 11.38 8.39 5.93
CA LYS A 142 12.59 8.94 6.57
C LYS A 142 12.73 8.59 8.06
N ARG A 143 11.61 8.24 8.71
CA ARG A 143 11.56 7.88 10.13
C ARG A 143 11.64 6.37 10.40
N VAL A 144 11.69 5.55 9.36
CA VAL A 144 11.82 4.09 9.45
C VAL A 144 13.22 3.71 9.01
N MET A 145 13.95 3.06 9.90
CA MET A 145 15.34 2.67 9.71
C MET A 145 15.47 1.16 9.69
N ILE A 146 16.42 0.70 8.89
CA ILE A 146 16.84 -0.69 8.83
C ILE A 146 18.28 -0.76 9.33
N GLY A 147 18.52 -1.64 10.30
CA GLY A 147 19.86 -1.99 10.77
C GLY A 147 20.21 -3.43 10.43
N ASP A 148 21.32 -3.91 10.99
CA ASP A 148 21.78 -5.29 10.82
C ASP A 148 20.83 -6.30 11.47
N ASN A 149 20.88 -7.55 11.02
CA ASN A 149 20.08 -8.63 11.60
C ASN A 149 20.38 -8.80 13.10
N ALA A 150 19.33 -9.08 13.89
CA ALA A 150 19.49 -9.34 15.32
C ALA A 150 20.40 -10.55 15.56
N ASN A 151 21.28 -10.45 16.56
CA ASN A 151 22.14 -11.57 16.93
C ASN A 151 21.32 -12.72 17.55
N LYS A 152 21.87 -13.94 17.52
CA LYS A 152 21.17 -15.15 18.01
C LYS A 152 20.73 -15.08 19.47
N PHE A 153 21.48 -14.36 20.31
CA PHE A 153 21.16 -14.19 21.74
C PHE A 153 19.90 -13.35 21.98
N LEU A 154 19.65 -12.32 21.16
CA LEU A 154 18.46 -11.48 21.30
C LEU A 154 17.20 -12.17 20.79
N LEU A 155 17.33 -13.13 19.86
CA LEU A 155 16.23 -13.88 19.26
C LEU A 155 15.55 -14.85 20.24
N SER A 156 16.30 -15.47 21.15
CA SER A 156 15.75 -16.46 22.09
C SER A 156 14.75 -15.85 23.08
N ALA A 157 14.82 -14.53 23.30
CA ALA A 157 13.94 -13.78 24.18
C ALA A 157 12.89 -12.95 23.42
N TYR A 158 12.79 -13.09 22.10
CA TYR A 158 11.83 -12.36 21.28
C TYR A 158 10.45 -13.02 21.33
N SER A 159 9.42 -12.23 21.55
CA SER A 159 8.02 -12.61 21.42
C SER A 159 7.28 -11.51 20.66
N PRO A 160 6.46 -11.82 19.63
CA PRO A 160 5.67 -10.80 18.97
C PRO A 160 4.83 -10.00 19.98
N PRO A 161 4.81 -8.66 19.91
CA PRO A 161 3.96 -7.85 20.76
C PRO A 161 2.48 -8.16 20.46
N PRO A 162 1.58 -8.04 21.46
CA PRO A 162 0.15 -8.04 21.22
C PRO A 162 -0.26 -7.02 20.16
N GLN A 163 -1.27 -7.34 19.36
CA GLN A 163 -1.75 -6.49 18.25
C GLN A 163 -2.13 -5.09 18.74
N GLU A 164 -2.85 -4.98 19.86
CA GLU A 164 -3.28 -3.70 20.45
C GLU A 164 -2.10 -2.77 20.75
N ILE A 165 -0.98 -3.31 21.29
CA ILE A 165 0.22 -2.52 21.55
C ILE A 165 0.81 -1.98 20.25
N SER A 166 0.84 -2.82 19.21
CA SER A 166 1.36 -2.45 17.89
C SER A 166 0.51 -1.35 17.25
N GLU A 167 -0.82 -1.46 17.32
CA GLU A 167 -1.76 -0.45 16.82
C GLU A 167 -1.55 0.90 17.48
N ARG A 168 -1.40 0.93 18.82
CA ARG A 168 -1.13 2.18 19.57
C ARG A 168 0.20 2.82 19.22
N ILE A 169 1.25 2.02 19.03
CA ILE A 169 2.56 2.53 18.60
C ILE A 169 2.46 3.14 17.20
N VAL A 170 1.82 2.45 16.26
CA VAL A 170 1.62 2.93 14.89
C VAL A 170 0.82 4.23 14.90
N GLU A 171 -0.29 4.29 15.63
CA GLU A 171 -1.12 5.48 15.76
C GLU A 171 -0.31 6.68 16.29
N ALA A 172 0.42 6.52 17.40
CA ALA A 172 1.25 7.57 17.98
C ALA A 172 2.37 8.03 17.05
N PHE A 173 3.04 7.07 16.40
CA PHE A 173 4.15 7.36 15.48
C PHE A 173 3.68 8.20 14.28
N LEU A 174 2.53 7.84 13.70
CA LEU A 174 1.95 8.53 12.54
C LEU A 174 1.39 9.91 12.86
N GLN A 175 0.73 10.05 14.00
CA GLN A 175 0.15 11.32 14.43
C GLN A 175 1.15 12.24 15.15
N GLN A 176 2.39 11.78 15.35
CA GLN A 176 3.38 12.47 16.21
C GLN A 176 2.82 12.76 17.60
N GLY A 177 2.02 11.83 18.12
CA GLY A 177 1.40 11.89 19.44
C GLY A 177 2.34 11.37 20.52
N LEU A 178 2.13 11.82 21.76
CA LEU A 178 2.84 11.26 22.91
C LEU A 178 2.33 9.87 23.24
N LEU A 179 3.25 8.95 23.51
CA LEU A 179 2.94 7.56 23.83
C LEU A 179 3.40 7.25 25.25
N GLU A 180 2.47 6.86 26.11
CA GLU A 180 2.78 6.24 27.39
C GLU A 180 2.98 4.72 27.20
N ILE A 181 4.08 4.18 27.70
CA ILE A 181 4.39 2.75 27.66
C ILE A 181 4.71 2.23 29.06
N ASP A 182 4.18 1.04 29.40
CA ASP A 182 4.73 0.22 30.47
C ASP A 182 5.83 -0.66 29.89
N TYR A 183 7.09 -0.34 30.22
CA TYR A 183 8.25 -1.00 29.63
C TYR A 183 8.95 -1.90 30.63
N GLN A 184 9.18 -3.15 30.23
CA GLN A 184 9.95 -4.12 31.01
C GLN A 184 11.39 -4.21 30.50
N ASN A 185 12.37 -3.89 31.34
CA ASN A 185 13.78 -4.00 30.97
C ASN A 185 14.31 -5.45 31.10
N GLU A 186 15.60 -5.64 30.84
CA GLU A 186 16.27 -6.96 30.91
C GLU A 186 16.33 -7.53 32.32
N ALA A 187 16.37 -6.65 33.33
CA ALA A 187 16.31 -7.01 34.74
C ALA A 187 14.87 -7.29 35.22
N MET A 188 13.91 -7.43 34.29
CA MET A 188 12.49 -7.66 34.57
C MET A 188 11.79 -6.52 35.32
N GLU A 189 12.44 -5.35 35.45
CA GLU A 189 11.85 -4.19 36.08
C GLU A 189 10.89 -3.51 35.13
N ARG A 190 9.67 -3.26 35.62
CA ARG A 190 8.65 -2.50 34.89
C ARG A 190 8.67 -1.05 35.29
N ARG A 191 8.60 -0.16 34.32
CA ARG A 191 8.44 1.26 34.59
C ARG A 191 7.65 1.94 33.46
N THR A 192 6.73 2.81 33.86
CA THR A 192 5.99 3.68 32.94
C THR A 192 6.88 4.78 32.38
N ARG A 193 6.69 5.10 31.09
CA ARG A 193 7.42 6.15 30.35
C ARG A 193 6.47 6.87 29.43
N VAL A 194 6.59 8.20 29.35
CA VAL A 194 6.00 8.97 28.25
C VAL A 194 7.12 9.27 27.26
N ILE A 195 6.90 8.88 26.00
CA ILE A 195 7.92 8.93 24.95
C ILE A 195 7.42 9.63 23.69
N GLU A 196 8.35 10.27 23.00
CA GLU A 196 8.15 10.77 21.63
C GLU A 196 8.72 9.73 20.66
N ALA A 197 7.90 8.99 19.93
CA ALA A 197 8.35 7.96 19.00
C ALA A 197 8.97 8.58 17.73
N GLN A 198 10.23 9.01 17.82
CA GLN A 198 10.90 9.78 16.76
C GLN A 198 11.21 8.91 15.53
N PHE A 199 11.74 7.71 15.74
CA PHE A 199 12.05 6.74 14.68
C PHE A 199 11.67 5.32 15.06
N ILE A 200 11.40 4.50 14.06
CA ILE A 200 11.27 3.04 14.21
C ILE A 200 12.50 2.39 13.56
N LEU A 201 13.10 1.43 14.24
CA LEU A 201 14.23 0.66 13.73
C LEU A 201 13.88 -0.83 13.69
N LEU A 202 14.16 -1.45 12.54
CA LEU A 202 14.14 -2.90 12.38
C LEU A 202 15.56 -3.46 12.33
N ASN A 203 15.90 -4.28 13.33
CA ASN A 203 17.01 -5.22 13.25
C ASN A 203 16.39 -6.61 13.18
N TRP A 204 16.17 -7.12 11.97
CA TRP A 204 15.25 -8.23 11.74
C TRP A 204 15.50 -9.43 12.68
N PRO A 205 14.45 -9.99 13.32
CA PRO A 205 13.03 -9.63 13.27
C PRO A 205 12.59 -8.66 14.39
N ILE A 206 13.54 -8.08 15.14
CA ILE A 206 13.25 -7.29 16.33
C ILE A 206 13.04 -5.83 15.96
N TRP A 207 11.93 -5.28 16.46
CA TRP A 207 11.56 -3.89 16.27
C TRP A 207 11.87 -3.03 17.49
N TYR A 208 12.33 -1.81 17.22
CA TYR A 208 12.71 -0.84 18.23
C TYR A 208 12.05 0.51 17.97
N ILE A 209 11.71 1.22 19.03
CA ILE A 209 11.36 2.64 19.00
C ILE A 209 12.59 3.42 19.46
N ILE A 210 13.08 4.31 18.62
CA ILE A 210 14.06 5.33 19.00
C ILE A 210 13.26 6.57 19.38
N ALA A 211 13.37 6.99 20.63
CA ALA A 211 12.48 7.99 21.20
C ALA A 211 13.20 9.00 22.09
N TRP A 212 12.57 10.15 22.28
CA TRP A 212 12.86 11.03 23.41
C TRP A 212 12.08 10.53 24.63
N ASP A 213 12.76 10.21 25.73
CA ASP A 213 12.16 9.76 26.98
C ASP A 213 12.02 10.94 27.95
N HIS A 214 10.78 11.37 28.22
CA HIS A 214 10.50 12.51 29.11
C HIS A 214 10.93 12.26 30.56
N LEU A 215 10.99 11.00 31.01
CA LEU A 215 11.46 10.69 32.36
C LEU A 215 12.98 10.88 32.48
N ARG A 216 13.72 10.65 31.39
CA ARG A 216 15.19 10.69 31.36
C ARG A 216 15.75 11.95 30.71
N ASP A 217 14.88 12.80 30.19
CA ASP A 217 15.18 13.98 29.40
C ASP A 217 16.32 13.74 28.39
N SER A 218 16.24 12.59 27.72
CA SER A 218 17.26 12.13 26.78
C SER A 218 16.71 11.11 25.82
N SER A 219 17.43 10.90 24.73
CA SER A 219 17.11 9.89 23.76
C SER A 219 17.33 8.47 24.32
N ARG A 220 16.46 7.53 23.95
CA ARG A 220 16.45 6.13 24.37
C ARG A 220 15.95 5.22 23.26
N VAL A 221 16.27 3.94 23.37
CA VAL A 221 15.83 2.89 22.46
C VAL A 221 15.02 1.86 23.25
N PHE A 222 13.82 1.57 22.78
CA PHE A 222 12.89 0.63 23.41
C PHE A 222 12.60 -0.52 22.46
N ARG A 223 12.75 -1.75 22.94
CA ARG A 223 12.32 -2.95 22.21
C ARG A 223 10.81 -3.08 22.25
N ILE A 224 10.15 -3.17 21.09
CA ILE A 224 8.68 -3.21 21.04
C ILE A 224 8.12 -4.44 21.76
N ASP A 225 8.77 -5.60 21.63
CA ASP A 225 8.37 -6.85 22.29
C ASP A 225 8.44 -6.79 23.83
N ARG A 226 9.11 -5.79 24.38
CA ARG A 226 9.23 -5.55 25.83
C ARG A 226 8.19 -4.58 26.39
N ILE A 227 7.38 -3.97 25.53
CA ILE A 227 6.27 -3.10 25.96
C ILE A 227 5.10 -3.99 26.41
N LYS A 228 4.58 -3.72 27.62
CA LYS A 228 3.48 -4.49 28.23
C LYS A 228 2.13 -3.81 28.11
N GLN A 229 2.14 -2.49 28.01
CA GLN A 229 0.97 -1.65 27.74
C GLN A 229 1.43 -0.43 26.95
N ALA A 230 0.56 0.08 26.07
CA ALA A 230 0.79 1.28 25.29
C ALA A 230 -0.50 2.10 25.23
N LYS A 231 -0.41 3.40 25.49
CA LYS A 231 -1.56 4.30 25.50
C LYS A 231 -1.18 5.66 24.93
N LEU A 232 -2.03 6.19 24.06
CA LEU A 232 -1.93 7.59 23.62
C LEU A 232 -2.28 8.52 24.78
N VAL A 233 -1.44 9.53 24.97
CA VAL A 233 -1.70 10.60 25.95
C VAL A 233 -1.83 11.93 25.24
N GLU A 234 -2.46 12.90 25.91
CA GLU A 234 -2.63 14.22 25.32
C GLU A 234 -1.29 14.89 25.03
N GLY A 235 -1.21 15.54 23.87
CA GLY A 235 -0.02 16.21 23.41
C GLY A 235 0.56 15.60 22.14
N SER A 236 1.37 16.41 21.47
CA SER A 236 2.10 16.02 20.27
C SER A 236 3.53 16.51 20.36
N PHE A 237 4.38 15.97 19.51
CA PHE A 237 5.77 16.37 19.42
C PHE A 237 6.15 16.78 18.00
N THR A 238 7.20 17.58 17.90
CA THR A 238 7.84 17.87 16.63
C THR A 238 9.07 16.97 16.46
N LEU A 239 9.39 16.68 15.20
CA LEU A 239 10.55 15.84 14.92
C LEU A 239 11.82 16.54 15.40
N ARG A 240 12.59 15.84 16.22
CA ARG A 240 13.88 16.31 16.69
C ARG A 240 14.96 16.06 15.63
N PRO A 241 16.04 16.86 15.60
CA PRO A 241 17.19 16.60 14.74
C PRO A 241 17.67 15.16 14.89
N LYS A 242 18.01 14.49 13.78
CA LYS A 242 18.44 13.08 13.79
C LYS A 242 19.72 12.90 14.62
N GLU A 243 20.54 13.95 14.66
CA GLU A 243 21.81 14.06 15.37
C GLU A 243 21.65 13.74 16.86
N ASP A 244 20.54 14.14 17.47
CA ASP A 244 20.20 13.90 18.89
C ASP A 244 20.05 12.40 19.23
N PHE A 245 19.96 11.54 18.21
CA PHE A 245 19.79 10.09 18.34
C PHE A 245 21.00 9.30 17.83
N THR A 246 21.95 9.95 17.15
CA THR A 246 23.08 9.26 16.51
C THR A 246 24.07 8.61 17.47
N GLY A 247 24.13 9.09 18.72
CA GLY A 247 25.05 8.55 19.74
C GLY A 247 24.58 7.26 20.41
N ILE A 248 23.30 6.88 20.24
CA ILE A 248 22.74 5.69 20.90
C ILE A 248 22.95 4.42 20.07
N TYR A 249 23.27 4.58 18.79
CA TYR A 249 23.56 3.47 17.88
C TYR A 249 24.42 3.97 16.70
N ARG A 250 25.59 3.37 16.49
CA ARG A 250 26.38 3.50 15.25
C ARG A 250 27.16 2.21 14.92
N PRO A 251 27.41 1.89 13.63
CA PRO A 251 26.95 2.58 12.43
C PRO A 251 26.61 1.66 11.24
N PHE A 252 25.34 1.32 10.98
CA PHE A 252 24.87 1.02 9.62
C PHE A 252 23.38 1.38 9.52
N TYR A 253 23.09 2.63 9.15
CA TYR A 253 21.72 3.05 8.87
C TYR A 253 21.64 3.58 7.46
N GLN A 254 20.90 2.86 6.61
CA GLN A 254 20.40 3.41 5.37
C GLN A 254 18.96 3.87 5.62
N THR A 255 18.71 5.17 5.45
CA THR A 255 17.34 5.69 5.43
C THR A 255 16.71 5.28 4.10
N ILE A 256 15.48 4.76 4.16
CA ILE A 256 14.74 4.22 3.00
C ILE A 256 14.27 5.35 2.09
#